data_AF-A0A944R6G6-F1
#
_entry.id   AF-A0A944R6G6-F1
#
_cell.length_a   1.000
_cell.length_b   1.000
_cell.length_c   1.000
_cell.angle_alpha   90.00
_cell.angle_beta   90.00
_cell.angle_gamma   90.00
#
_symmetry.space_group_name_H-M   'P 1'
#
loop_
_entity.id
_entity.type
_entity.pdbx_description
1 polymer ?
#
loop_
_entity_poly.entity_id
_entity_poly.type
_entity_poly.pdbx_seq_one_letter_code
_entity_poly.pdbx_strand_id
1 'polypeptide(L)'
;AAVPTTASGKAPPSRGYTEEMEHWAWCIRNPDPANQPRCKPEVALADAVIALVSNVALKKSGEQPRVDFKEEWFDIESDVTPEGVKPDLQREQYKI
;
A
#
# COMPACT_ATOMS: atom_id res chain seq x y z
N ALA A 1 -29.24 20.75 1.74
CA ALA A 1 -28.91 20.47 0.32
C ALA A 1 -28.93 18.95 0.13
N ALA A 2 -29.53 18.44 -0.95
CA ALA A 2 -29.56 17.01 -1.23
C ALA A 2 -28.17 16.53 -1.69
N VAL A 3 -27.68 15.43 -1.14
CA VAL A 3 -26.42 14.81 -1.56
C VAL A 3 -26.67 14.15 -2.92
N PRO A 4 -25.88 14.45 -3.97
CA PRO A 4 -26.04 13.77 -5.26
C PRO A 4 -25.81 12.28 -5.05
N THR A 5 -26.43 11.42 -5.85
CA THR A 5 -26.22 9.97 -5.79
C THR A 5 -25.61 9.52 -7.11
N THR A 6 -24.63 8.62 -7.07
CA THR A 6 -24.07 8.01 -8.30
C THR A 6 -25.10 7.09 -8.96
N ALA A 7 -24.90 6.75 -10.23
CA ALA A 7 -25.77 5.82 -10.98
C ALA A 7 -25.96 4.46 -10.29
N SER A 8 -25.06 4.08 -9.38
CA SER A 8 -25.14 2.87 -8.55
C SER A 8 -26.00 3.01 -7.27
N GLY A 9 -26.66 4.15 -7.06
CA GLY A 9 -27.42 4.43 -5.83
C GLY A 9 -26.56 4.69 -4.59
N LYS A 10 -25.22 4.75 -4.75
CA LYS A 10 -24.28 5.09 -3.67
C LYS A 10 -23.96 6.57 -3.66
N ALA A 11 -23.69 7.11 -2.47
CA ALA A 11 -23.13 8.45 -2.34
C ALA A 11 -21.86 8.57 -3.21
N PRO A 12 -21.62 9.72 -3.85
CA PRO A 12 -20.42 9.98 -4.62
C PRO A 12 -19.19 9.75 -3.75
N PRO A 13 -18.06 9.33 -4.37
CA PRO A 13 -16.79 9.29 -3.67
C PRO A 13 -16.54 10.63 -2.97
N SER A 14 -15.89 10.58 -1.82
CA SER A 14 -15.47 11.81 -1.14
C SER A 14 -14.60 12.63 -2.09
N ARG A 15 -14.54 13.94 -1.86
CA ARG A 15 -13.68 14.84 -2.65
C ARG A 15 -12.25 14.28 -2.81
N GLY A 16 -11.66 13.76 -1.73
CA GLY A 16 -10.31 13.20 -1.75
C GLY A 16 -10.17 11.99 -2.68
N TYR A 17 -11.11 11.03 -2.61
CA TYR A 17 -11.08 9.88 -3.50
C TYR A 17 -11.32 10.26 -4.96
N THR A 18 -12.19 11.23 -5.22
CA THR A 18 -12.41 11.76 -6.58
C THR A 18 -11.11 12.36 -7.13
N GLU A 19 -10.44 13.24 -6.37
CA GLU A 19 -9.19 13.88 -6.78
C GLU A 19 -8.05 12.86 -6.99
N GLU A 20 -7.96 11.83 -6.14
CA GLU A 20 -6.95 10.76 -6.30
C GLU A 20 -7.17 9.95 -7.59
N MET A 21 -8.40 9.54 -7.87
CA MET A 21 -8.74 8.78 -9.09
C MET A 21 -8.54 9.62 -10.36
N GLU A 22 -8.89 10.90 -10.33
CA GLU A 22 -8.67 11.83 -11.44
C GLU A 22 -7.17 12.01 -11.71
N HIS A 23 -6.37 12.20 -10.66
CA HIS A 23 -4.92 12.30 -10.78
C HIS A 23 -4.30 11.02 -11.31
N TRP A 24 -4.71 9.86 -10.81
CA TRP A 24 -4.25 8.57 -11.34
C TRP A 24 -4.57 8.39 -12.82
N ALA A 25 -5.81 8.69 -13.23
CA ALA A 25 -6.23 8.63 -14.63
C ALA A 25 -5.50 9.67 -15.50
N TRP A 26 -5.08 10.80 -14.93
CA TRP A 26 -4.25 11.78 -15.62
C TRP A 26 -2.81 11.29 -15.80
N CYS A 27 -2.17 10.70 -14.78
CA CYS A 27 -0.83 10.12 -14.88
C CYS A 27 -0.74 9.05 -15.98
N ILE A 28 -1.77 8.19 -16.10
CA ILE A 28 -1.84 7.18 -17.16
C ILE A 28 -1.85 7.81 -18.57
N ARG A 29 -2.56 8.93 -18.73
CA ARG A 29 -2.66 9.63 -20.02
C ARG A 29 -1.44 10.50 -20.33
N ASN A 30 -0.63 10.81 -19.33
CA ASN A 30 0.53 11.69 -19.43
C ASN A 30 1.78 10.98 -18.88
N PRO A 31 2.26 9.92 -19.57
CA PRO A 31 3.34 9.09 -19.06
C PRO A 31 4.63 9.91 -18.95
N ASP A 32 5.09 10.09 -17.72
CA ASP A 32 6.37 10.72 -17.39
C ASP A 32 6.84 10.14 -16.04
N PRO A 33 8.14 9.87 -15.83
CA PRO A 33 8.65 9.41 -14.55
C PRO A 33 8.30 10.32 -13.36
N ALA A 34 8.14 11.62 -13.57
CA ALA A 34 7.72 12.58 -12.55
C ALA A 34 6.21 12.55 -12.27
N ASN A 35 5.39 12.08 -13.22
CA ASN A 35 3.94 11.99 -13.09
C ASN A 35 3.53 10.69 -12.40
N GLN A 36 3.78 10.62 -11.09
CA GLN A 36 3.41 9.47 -10.27
C GLN A 36 2.21 9.78 -9.39
N PRO A 37 1.32 8.80 -9.14
CA PRO A 37 0.33 8.93 -8.09
C PRO A 37 1.03 9.17 -6.75
N ARG A 38 0.34 9.85 -5.82
CA ARG A 38 0.88 10.05 -4.46
C ARG A 38 1.19 8.71 -3.77
N CYS A 39 0.38 7.70 -4.02
CA CYS A 39 0.51 6.33 -3.54
C CYS A 39 1.35 5.46 -4.51
N LYS A 40 2.60 5.86 -4.77
CA LYS A 40 3.54 5.06 -5.57
C LYS A 40 3.99 3.78 -4.86
N PRO A 41 4.55 2.77 -5.56
CA PRO A 41 4.85 1.45 -4.99
C PRO A 41 5.66 1.49 -3.69
N GLU A 42 6.65 2.39 -3.57
CA GLU A 42 7.50 2.53 -2.39
C GLU A 42 6.72 3.03 -1.16
N VAL A 43 5.74 3.91 -1.37
CA VAL A 43 4.86 4.39 -0.30
C VAL A 43 3.92 3.28 0.14
N ALA A 44 3.35 2.53 -0.82
CA ALA A 44 2.49 1.39 -0.52
C ALA A 44 3.22 0.28 0.25
N LEU A 45 4.49 0.01 -0.10
CA LEU A 45 5.34 -0.95 0.61
C LEU A 45 5.59 -0.48 2.05
N ALA A 46 5.92 0.79 2.25
CA ALA A 46 6.15 1.33 3.59
C ALA A 46 4.93 1.18 4.51
N ASP A 47 3.74 1.47 3.99
CA ASP A 47 2.48 1.29 4.73
C ASP A 47 2.24 -0.19 5.09
N ALA A 48 2.49 -1.10 4.15
CA ALA A 48 2.36 -2.54 4.37
C ALA A 48 3.31 -3.06 5.47
N VAL A 49 4.57 -2.60 5.45
CA VAL A 49 5.58 -2.92 6.47
C VAL A 49 5.14 -2.42 7.85
N ILE A 50 4.67 -1.17 7.95
CA ILE A 50 4.19 -0.61 9.22
C ILE A 50 2.99 -1.39 9.76
N ALA A 51 2.02 -1.73 8.89
CA ALA A 51 0.86 -2.52 9.28
C ALA A 51 1.26 -3.91 9.80
N LEU A 52 2.18 -4.57 9.11
CA LEU A 52 2.70 -5.89 9.49
C LEU A 52 3.47 -5.86 10.81
N VAL A 53 4.40 -4.92 10.97
CA VAL A 53 5.16 -4.72 12.21
C VAL A 53 4.24 -4.41 13.38
N SER A 54 3.21 -3.58 13.18
CA SER A 54 2.21 -3.29 14.20
C SER A 54 1.49 -4.56 14.67
N ASN A 55 1.10 -5.44 13.74
CA ASN A 55 0.50 -6.74 14.07
C ASN A 55 1.46 -7.65 14.84
N VAL A 56 2.75 -7.67 14.48
CA VAL A 56 3.78 -8.43 15.21
C VAL A 56 3.96 -7.89 16.63
N ALA A 57 4.05 -6.57 16.79
CA ALA A 57 4.20 -5.91 18.09
C ALA A 57 3.03 -6.19 19.02
N LEU A 58 1.79 -6.15 18.51
CA LEU A 58 0.60 -6.50 19.28
C LEU A 58 0.65 -7.95 19.79
N LYS A 59 1.02 -8.89 18.92
CA LYS A 59 1.13 -10.33 19.26
C LYS A 59 2.24 -10.61 20.28
N LYS A 60 3.34 -9.88 20.22
CA LYS A 60 4.52 -10.05 21.09
C LYS A 60 4.61 -8.99 22.19
N SER A 61 3.52 -8.31 22.50
CA SER A 61 3.52 -7.13 23.38
C SER A 61 4.10 -7.38 24.78
N GLY A 62 4.05 -8.62 25.30
CA GLY A 62 4.67 -9.01 26.56
C GLY A 62 6.18 -9.33 26.50
N GLU A 63 6.71 -9.62 25.31
CA GLU A 63 8.11 -10.04 25.09
C GLU A 63 8.95 -8.96 24.42
N GLN A 64 8.34 -8.25 23.46
CA GLN A 64 9.02 -7.29 22.60
C GLN A 64 8.11 -6.06 22.39
N PRO A 65 8.06 -5.15 23.38
CA PRO A 65 7.19 -3.96 23.33
C PRO A 65 7.63 -2.92 22.30
N ARG A 66 8.85 -3.04 21.75
CA ARG A 66 9.41 -2.15 20.74
C ARG A 66 10.00 -2.97 19.60
N VAL A 67 9.67 -2.57 18.37
CA VAL A 67 10.28 -3.08 17.14
C VAL A 67 11.10 -1.96 16.52
N ASP A 68 12.39 -2.21 16.30
CA ASP A 68 13.24 -1.31 15.54
C ASP A 68 13.09 -1.65 14.06
N PHE A 69 12.66 -0.65 13.29
CA PHE A 69 12.53 -0.78 11.85
C PHE A 69 13.90 -0.87 11.19
N LYS A 70 13.99 -1.77 10.20
CA LYS A 70 15.19 -1.91 9.38
C LYS A 70 14.95 -1.28 8.02
N GLU A 71 15.96 -0.60 7.48
CA GLU A 71 15.88 0.10 6.20
C GLU A 71 15.60 -0.89 5.05
N GLU A 72 16.17 -2.09 5.11
CA GLU A 72 16.01 -3.11 4.06
C GLU A 72 14.59 -3.67 3.96
N TRP A 73 13.71 -3.40 4.93
CA TRP A 73 12.29 -3.75 4.85
C TRP A 73 11.50 -2.82 3.90
N PHE A 74 12.05 -1.64 3.62
CA PHE A 74 11.41 -0.61 2.79
C PHE A 74 12.00 -0.55 1.37
N ASP A 75 13.03 -1.34 1.09
CA ASP A 75 13.60 -1.49 -0.24
C ASP A 75 12.75 -2.47 -1.06
N ILE A 76 12.24 -2.01 -2.21
CA ILE A 76 11.39 -2.81 -3.09
C ILE A 76 12.13 -3.97 -3.76
N GLU A 77 13.46 -3.88 -3.85
CA GLU A 77 14.31 -4.91 -4.43
C GLU A 77 14.81 -5.93 -3.38
N SER A 78 14.40 -5.78 -2.12
CA SER A 78 14.82 -6.63 -0.99
C SER A 78 13.74 -7.66 -0.62
N ASP A 79 14.12 -8.94 -0.57
CA ASP A 79 13.27 -10.02 -0.07
C ASP A 79 13.21 -10.10 1.48
N VAL A 80 13.88 -9.17 2.19
CA VAL A 80 13.96 -9.20 3.66
C VAL A 80 12.66 -8.66 4.26
N THR A 81 12.00 -9.49 5.07
CA THR A 81 10.73 -9.14 5.74
C THR A 81 10.90 -9.01 7.25
N PRO A 82 9.98 -8.30 7.94
CA PRO A 82 9.99 -8.20 9.41
C PRO A 82 9.94 -9.55 10.14
N GLU A 83 9.23 -10.54 9.58
CA GLU A 83 9.15 -11.91 10.09
C GLU A 83 10.31 -12.82 9.66
N GLY A 84 11.18 -12.38 8.76
CA GLY A 84 12.28 -13.18 8.22
C GLY A 84 11.85 -14.31 7.28
N VAL A 85 10.60 -14.29 6.79
CA VAL A 85 10.07 -15.24 5.83
C VAL A 85 10.17 -14.63 4.43
N LYS A 86 10.86 -15.31 3.52
CA LYS A 86 10.98 -14.86 2.12
C LYS A 86 9.73 -15.21 1.31
N PRO A 87 9.40 -14.42 0.26
CA PRO A 87 8.34 -14.76 -0.68
C PRO A 87 8.61 -16.11 -1.35
N ASP A 88 7.58 -16.96 -1.44
CA ASP A 88 7.62 -18.19 -2.22
C ASP A 88 7.29 -17.89 -3.68
N LEU A 89 8.32 -17.82 -4.51
CA LEU A 89 8.20 -17.52 -5.94
C LEU A 89 7.75 -18.74 -6.77
N GLN A 90 7.67 -19.93 -6.18
CA GLN A 90 7.36 -21.18 -6.89
C GLN A 90 5.88 -21.56 -6.81
N ARG A 91 5.03 -20.73 -6.21
CA ARG A 91 3.61 -20.97 -6.09
C ARG A 91 2.97 -21.16 -7.47
N GLU A 92 2.18 -22.23 -7.62
CA GLU A 92 1.51 -22.56 -8.89
C GLU A 92 0.63 -21.42 -9.40
N GLN A 93 0.05 -20.60 -8.51
CA GLN A 93 -0.79 -19.47 -8.89
C GLN A 93 -0.04 -18.34 -9.61
N TYR A 94 1.29 -18.32 -9.56
CA TYR A 94 2.12 -17.33 -10.27
C TYR A 94 2.58 -17.81 -11.65
N LYS A 95 2.34 -19.07 -12.00
CA LYS A 95 2.67 -19.60 -13.33
C LYS A 95 1.56 -19.24 -14.30
N ILE A 96 1.91 -18.47 -15.34
CA ILE A 96 1.02 -18.02 -16.42
C ILE A 96 0.84 -19.14 -17.44
#